data_AF-A0A8H5QSM8-F1
#
_entry.id   AF-A0A8H5QSM8-F1
#
_cell.length_a   1.000
_cell.length_b   1.000
_cell.length_c   1.000
_cell.angle_alpha   90.00
_cell.angle_beta   90.00
_cell.angle_gamma   90.00
#
_symmetry.space_group_name_H-M   'P 1'
#
loop_
_entity.id
_entity.type
_entity.pdbx_description
1 polymer ?
#
loop_
_entity_poly.entity_id
_entity_poly.type
_entity_poly.pdbx_seq_one_letter_code
_entity_poly.pdbx_strand_id
1 'polypeptide(L)'
;MNQSPTDPFNLGLNVQATGWHYLLRYYARSDIYHLFRDLSLEKTKEVLGVSVLDNCRCWCTPSDKGCTPATTALKSYVEEFNEPIPFILCELFHVAIRDTGSSDPRITDWCYEVVRFLTFEALEMAHTCCEFTVVDRPDISSENVDVLMNCDPERWQKIRSGKREQENAALLENLMEEFIAYMMDMESSPRSLDIFVNGFWRQRISEIYAVDADEIKDMKNCLVGTKTYVLPDRVRLLLGKDFKLIELQDLKSELALAGETSHEEKGEFGDEFLELLPYKWC
;
A
#
# COMPACT_ATOMS: atom_id res chain seq x y z
N MET A 1 -8.98 -28.61 -16.24
CA MET A 1 -7.84 -28.90 -15.36
C MET A 1 -8.35 -28.74 -13.93
N ASN A 2 -8.75 -29.83 -13.26
CA ASN A 2 -9.44 -29.78 -11.95
C ASN A 2 -8.67 -30.52 -10.85
N GLN A 3 -7.33 -30.51 -10.90
CA GLN A 3 -6.54 -30.98 -9.77
C GLN A 3 -6.25 -29.78 -8.87
N SER A 4 -6.69 -29.85 -7.61
CA SER A 4 -6.27 -28.91 -6.58
C SER A 4 -4.76 -29.04 -6.38
N PRO A 5 -4.01 -27.94 -6.27
CA PRO A 5 -2.59 -28.00 -5.95
C PRO A 5 -2.38 -28.74 -4.62
N THR A 6 -1.29 -29.50 -4.52
CA THR A 6 -0.92 -30.25 -3.31
C THR A 6 0.51 -29.92 -2.91
N ASP A 7 0.83 -30.12 -1.63
CA ASP A 7 2.20 -30.03 -1.11
C ASP A 7 2.70 -31.42 -0.72
N PRO A 8 3.05 -32.27 -1.71
CA PRO A 8 3.39 -33.68 -1.45
C PRO A 8 4.65 -33.85 -0.61
N PHE A 9 5.49 -32.81 -0.53
CA PHE A 9 6.75 -32.83 0.20
C PHE A 9 6.68 -32.09 1.54
N ASN A 10 5.50 -31.58 1.92
CA ASN A 10 5.26 -30.81 3.14
C ASN A 10 6.30 -29.69 3.32
N LEU A 11 6.57 -28.95 2.24
CA LEU A 11 7.53 -27.85 2.26
C LEU A 11 6.91 -26.63 2.97
N GLY A 12 5.59 -26.51 2.97
CA GLY A 12 4.84 -25.32 3.39
C GLY A 12 4.33 -24.50 2.20
N LEU A 13 4.09 -25.14 1.04
CA LEU A 13 3.63 -24.46 -0.16
C LEU A 13 2.27 -23.78 0.08
N ASN A 14 2.12 -22.55 -0.42
CA ASN A 14 0.81 -21.92 -0.54
C ASN A 14 0.06 -22.56 -1.71
N VAL A 15 -0.60 -23.69 -1.44
CA VAL A 15 -1.39 -24.44 -2.43
C VAL A 15 -2.65 -23.70 -2.90
N GLN A 16 -2.96 -22.56 -2.30
CA GLN A 16 -4.07 -21.69 -2.68
C GLN A 16 -3.62 -20.48 -3.51
N ALA A 17 -2.30 -20.28 -3.64
CA ALA A 17 -1.74 -19.27 -4.51
C ALA A 17 -2.08 -19.57 -5.98
N THR A 18 -2.50 -18.55 -6.70
CA THR A 18 -2.74 -18.63 -8.14
C THR A 18 -1.48 -18.30 -8.93
N GLY A 19 -1.44 -18.70 -10.21
CA GLY A 19 -0.36 -18.32 -11.13
C GLY A 19 -0.13 -16.81 -11.23
N TRP A 20 -1.14 -15.99 -10.90
CA TRP A 20 -1.00 -14.53 -10.85
C TRP A 20 -0.05 -14.02 -9.78
N HIS A 21 0.07 -14.71 -8.65
CA HIS A 21 1.06 -14.37 -7.62
C HIS A 21 2.48 -14.49 -8.18
N TYR A 22 2.75 -15.59 -8.91
CA TYR A 22 4.04 -15.87 -9.53
C TYR A 22 4.35 -14.90 -10.68
N LEU A 23 3.36 -14.65 -11.55
CA LEU A 23 3.52 -13.73 -12.68
C LEU A 23 3.84 -12.31 -12.17
N LEU A 24 3.05 -11.77 -11.25
CA LEU A 24 3.25 -10.40 -10.78
C LEU A 24 4.56 -10.22 -10.03
N ARG A 25 5.07 -11.23 -9.30
CA ARG A 25 6.45 -11.18 -8.79
C ARG A 25 7.48 -11.14 -9.90
N TYR A 26 7.38 -12.04 -10.88
CA TYR A 26 8.35 -12.12 -11.96
C TYR A 26 8.46 -10.76 -12.68
N TYR A 27 7.31 -10.14 -12.90
CA TYR A 27 7.23 -8.82 -13.49
C TYR A 27 7.73 -7.70 -12.57
N ALA A 28 7.46 -7.78 -11.27
CA ALA A 28 8.05 -6.87 -10.29
C ALA A 28 9.58 -6.88 -10.42
N ARG A 29 10.21 -8.06 -10.51
CA ARG A 29 11.67 -8.22 -10.71
C ARG A 29 12.18 -7.66 -12.02
N SER A 30 11.46 -7.93 -13.12
CA SER A 30 12.00 -7.69 -14.45
C SER A 30 11.81 -6.26 -14.93
N ASP A 31 10.62 -5.68 -14.68
CA ASP A 31 10.24 -4.28 -14.88
C ASP A 31 8.71 -4.16 -14.67
N ILE A 32 8.26 -3.74 -13.48
CA ILE A 32 6.83 -3.60 -13.18
C ILE A 32 6.16 -2.55 -14.08
N TYR A 33 6.92 -1.58 -14.60
CA TYR A 33 6.40 -0.54 -15.48
C TYR A 33 5.93 -1.13 -16.80
N HIS A 34 6.70 -2.07 -17.36
CA HIS A 34 6.32 -2.80 -18.57
C HIS A 34 5.11 -3.69 -18.35
N LEU A 35 4.95 -4.28 -17.17
CA LEU A 35 3.81 -5.15 -16.88
C LEU A 35 2.48 -4.41 -17.02
N PHE A 36 2.31 -3.28 -16.36
CA PHE A 36 1.02 -2.59 -16.35
C PHE A 36 0.79 -1.77 -17.62
N ARG A 37 1.86 -1.34 -18.29
CA ARG A 37 1.77 -0.71 -19.61
C ARG A 37 1.47 -1.71 -20.74
N ASP A 38 2.03 -2.91 -20.67
CA ASP A 38 1.97 -3.91 -21.75
C ASP A 38 0.89 -5.00 -21.50
N LEU A 39 0.38 -5.17 -20.26
CA LEU A 39 -0.89 -5.88 -20.03
C LEU A 39 -2.03 -5.04 -20.60
N SER A 40 -2.78 -5.62 -21.54
CA SER A 40 -4.04 -5.01 -21.97
C SER A 40 -4.99 -4.89 -20.77
N LEU A 41 -5.73 -3.79 -20.69
CA LEU A 41 -6.69 -3.49 -19.63
C LEU A 41 -7.59 -4.66 -19.22
N GLU A 42 -8.13 -5.39 -20.20
CA GLU A 42 -8.96 -6.57 -19.96
C GLU A 42 -8.20 -7.66 -19.20
N LYS A 43 -6.92 -7.86 -19.54
CA LYS A 43 -6.06 -8.81 -18.82
C LYS A 43 -5.76 -8.30 -17.43
N THR A 44 -5.45 -7.01 -17.24
CA THR A 44 -5.23 -6.42 -15.90
C THR A 44 -6.47 -6.60 -15.01
N LYS A 45 -7.68 -6.43 -15.54
CA LYS A 45 -8.93 -6.73 -14.82
C LYS A 45 -9.09 -8.22 -14.50
N GLU A 46 -8.75 -9.10 -15.44
CA GLU A 46 -8.76 -10.55 -15.23
C GLU A 46 -7.68 -11.02 -14.25
N VAL A 47 -6.55 -10.30 -14.14
CA VAL A 47 -5.44 -10.57 -13.21
C VAL A 47 -5.80 -10.15 -11.80
N LEU A 48 -6.24 -8.89 -11.65
CA LEU A 48 -6.44 -8.23 -10.36
C LEU A 48 -7.82 -8.53 -9.78
N GLY A 49 -8.82 -8.81 -10.64
CA GLY A 49 -10.18 -9.14 -10.25
C GLY A 49 -10.43 -10.62 -9.98
N VAL A 50 -9.39 -11.47 -9.97
CA VAL A 50 -9.56 -12.85 -9.52
C VAL A 50 -9.84 -12.80 -8.02
N SER A 51 -11.02 -13.27 -7.62
CA SER A 51 -11.32 -13.61 -6.24
C SER A 51 -10.43 -14.78 -5.83
N VAL A 52 -9.27 -14.48 -5.24
CA VAL A 52 -8.32 -15.52 -4.85
C VAL A 52 -8.37 -15.75 -3.35
N LEU A 53 -8.55 -17.03 -3.06
CA LEU A 53 -8.75 -17.70 -1.79
C LEU A 53 -7.42 -18.11 -1.17
N ASP A 54 -6.40 -17.26 -1.20
CA ASP A 54 -5.18 -17.57 -0.49
C ASP A 54 -5.48 -17.50 1.03
N ASN A 55 -4.82 -18.34 1.83
CA ASN A 55 -5.09 -18.42 3.27
C ASN A 55 -4.20 -17.48 4.09
N CYS A 56 -3.54 -16.51 3.46
CA CYS A 56 -2.74 -15.54 4.18
C CYS A 56 -3.63 -14.73 5.11
N ARG A 57 -3.09 -14.40 6.28
CA ARG A 57 -3.78 -13.65 7.33
C ARG A 57 -3.03 -12.38 7.69
N CYS A 58 -2.37 -11.77 6.71
CA CYS A 58 -1.71 -10.49 6.94
C CYS A 58 -2.76 -9.39 7.07
N TRP A 59 -2.45 -8.37 7.88
CA TRP A 59 -3.31 -7.19 7.97
C TRP A 59 -3.16 -6.25 6.78
N CYS A 60 -2.17 -6.44 5.90
CA CYS A 60 -2.03 -5.63 4.68
C CYS A 60 -3.20 -5.81 3.69
N THR A 61 -4.02 -6.85 3.88
CA THR A 61 -5.29 -7.07 3.19
C THR A 61 -6.42 -7.31 4.21
N PRO A 62 -7.70 -7.18 3.81
CA PRO A 62 -8.82 -7.59 4.64
C PRO A 62 -8.73 -9.07 5.03
N SER A 63 -9.18 -9.40 6.25
CA SER A 63 -8.98 -10.73 6.84
C SER A 63 -9.65 -11.89 6.09
N ASP A 64 -10.61 -11.58 5.22
CA ASP A 64 -11.39 -12.50 4.41
C ASP A 64 -10.89 -12.64 2.96
N LYS A 65 -9.90 -11.83 2.56
CA LYS A 65 -9.40 -11.78 1.17
C LYS A 65 -8.08 -12.51 0.93
N GLY A 66 -7.28 -12.75 1.97
CA GLY A 66 -5.91 -13.25 1.76
C GLY A 66 -5.01 -12.24 1.04
N CYS A 67 -3.81 -12.65 0.65
CA CYS A 67 -2.96 -11.87 -0.24
C CYS A 67 -3.56 -11.87 -1.65
N THR A 68 -3.72 -10.69 -2.20
CA THR A 68 -4.15 -10.51 -3.58
C THR A 68 -2.95 -10.45 -4.52
N PRO A 69 -3.14 -10.71 -5.82
CA PRO A 69 -2.09 -10.48 -6.80
C PRO A 69 -1.53 -9.04 -6.70
N ALA A 70 -2.39 -8.03 -6.54
CA ALA A 70 -2.00 -6.63 -6.37
C ALA A 70 -1.06 -6.42 -5.18
N THR A 71 -1.45 -6.90 -4.00
CA THR A 71 -0.64 -6.75 -2.78
C THR A 71 0.66 -7.56 -2.83
N THR A 72 0.66 -8.71 -3.52
CA THR A 72 1.88 -9.49 -3.78
C THR A 72 2.85 -8.75 -4.69
N ALA A 73 2.34 -8.06 -5.71
CA ALA A 73 3.15 -7.23 -6.60
C ALA A 73 3.79 -6.06 -5.84
N LEU A 74 2.99 -5.33 -5.05
CA LEU A 74 3.47 -4.22 -4.23
C LEU A 74 4.51 -4.68 -3.20
N LYS A 75 4.23 -5.80 -2.51
CA LYS A 75 5.18 -6.42 -1.57
C LYS A 75 6.49 -6.78 -2.26
N SER A 76 6.44 -7.48 -3.40
CA SER A 76 7.65 -7.87 -4.13
C SER A 76 8.44 -6.64 -4.57
N TYR A 77 7.75 -5.60 -5.05
CA TYR A 77 8.39 -4.34 -5.43
C TYR A 77 9.13 -3.68 -4.25
N VAL A 78 8.52 -3.54 -3.07
CA VAL A 78 9.21 -2.92 -1.92
C VAL A 78 10.31 -3.81 -1.31
N GLU A 79 10.30 -5.12 -1.59
CA GLU A 79 11.33 -6.06 -1.13
C GLU A 79 12.54 -6.14 -2.06
N GLU A 80 12.34 -5.91 -3.37
CA GLU A 80 13.37 -6.14 -4.39
C GLU A 80 14.08 -4.86 -4.83
N PHE A 81 13.42 -3.70 -4.71
CA PHE A 81 13.98 -2.43 -5.12
C PHE A 81 14.53 -1.66 -3.93
N ASN A 82 15.77 -1.17 -4.07
CA ASN A 82 16.42 -0.31 -3.07
C ASN A 82 16.25 1.18 -3.39
N GLU A 83 15.73 1.49 -4.58
CA GLU A 83 15.58 2.86 -5.06
C GLU A 83 14.14 3.05 -5.56
N PRO A 84 13.45 4.12 -5.13
CA PRO A 84 12.12 4.43 -5.61
C PRO A 84 12.19 4.73 -7.09
N ILE A 85 11.44 3.97 -7.87
CA ILE A 85 11.05 4.39 -9.21
C ILE A 85 9.92 5.40 -9.03
N PRO A 86 10.07 6.63 -9.54
CA PRO A 86 9.03 7.66 -9.40
C PRO A 86 7.68 7.15 -9.91
N PHE A 87 6.62 7.46 -9.16
CA PHE A 87 5.22 7.35 -9.60
C PHE A 87 4.69 5.94 -9.85
N ILE A 88 5.26 4.86 -9.32
CA ILE A 88 4.67 3.52 -9.54
C ILE A 88 3.22 3.44 -9.10
N LEU A 89 2.86 3.88 -7.90
CA LEU A 89 1.45 3.89 -7.51
C LEU A 89 0.63 4.80 -8.45
N CYS A 90 1.06 6.03 -8.71
CA CYS A 90 0.30 6.94 -9.58
C CYS A 90 0.11 6.39 -10.99
N GLU A 91 1.13 5.82 -11.62
CA GLU A 91 1.08 5.23 -12.96
C GLU A 91 0.25 3.95 -13.01
N LEU A 92 0.41 3.06 -12.02
CA LEU A 92 -0.42 1.87 -11.87
C LEU A 92 -1.90 2.23 -11.89
N PHE A 93 -2.28 3.28 -11.16
CA PHE A 93 -3.66 3.72 -11.03
C PHE A 93 -4.14 4.58 -12.19
N HIS A 94 -3.28 5.42 -12.77
CA HIS A 94 -3.61 6.15 -13.99
C HIS A 94 -3.97 5.19 -15.12
N VAL A 95 -3.19 4.12 -15.32
CA VAL A 95 -3.50 3.10 -16.32
C VAL A 95 -4.77 2.34 -15.95
N ALA A 96 -4.96 2.03 -14.67
CA ALA A 96 -6.12 1.32 -14.18
C ALA A 96 -7.45 2.06 -14.34
N ILE A 97 -7.48 3.37 -14.05
CA ILE A 97 -8.72 4.15 -13.95
C ILE A 97 -9.04 4.85 -15.27
N ARG A 98 -8.03 5.32 -16.02
CA ARG A 98 -8.23 6.04 -17.29
C ARG A 98 -9.01 5.20 -18.30
N ASP A 99 -8.75 3.90 -18.34
CA ASP A 99 -9.24 3.06 -19.44
C ASP A 99 -10.53 2.30 -19.08
N THR A 100 -11.03 2.41 -17.85
CA THR A 100 -12.15 1.59 -17.34
C THR A 100 -13.49 2.27 -17.17
N GLY A 101 -13.57 3.59 -17.33
CA GLY A 101 -14.72 4.35 -16.85
C GLY A 101 -14.73 4.39 -15.31
N SER A 102 -15.07 5.55 -14.76
CA SER A 102 -14.91 5.89 -13.34
C SER A 102 -15.87 5.16 -12.38
N SER A 103 -16.53 4.08 -12.81
CA SER A 103 -17.65 3.45 -12.08
C SER A 103 -17.56 1.92 -11.91
N ASP A 104 -16.44 1.28 -12.26
CA ASP A 104 -16.27 -0.18 -12.08
C ASP A 104 -15.95 -0.51 -10.60
N PRO A 105 -16.82 -1.23 -9.85
CA PRO A 105 -16.61 -1.50 -8.43
C PRO A 105 -15.29 -2.20 -8.10
N ARG A 106 -14.75 -2.99 -9.05
CA ARG A 106 -13.48 -3.71 -8.87
C ARG A 106 -12.29 -2.77 -8.72
N ILE A 107 -12.38 -1.58 -9.32
CA ILE A 107 -11.32 -0.57 -9.27
C ILE A 107 -11.34 0.11 -7.92
N THR A 108 -12.54 0.42 -7.44
CA THR A 108 -12.76 0.94 -6.09
C THR A 108 -12.20 -0.02 -5.04
N ASP A 109 -12.50 -1.32 -5.16
CA ASP A 109 -11.94 -2.35 -4.28
C ASP A 109 -10.40 -2.39 -4.33
N TRP A 110 -9.81 -2.26 -5.52
CA TRP A 110 -8.37 -2.24 -5.67
C TRP A 110 -7.73 -0.98 -5.05
N CYS A 111 -8.35 0.19 -5.24
CA CYS A 111 -7.92 1.42 -4.57
C CYS A 111 -7.87 1.22 -3.05
N TYR A 112 -8.91 0.60 -2.47
CA TYR A 112 -8.94 0.31 -1.03
C TYR A 112 -7.83 -0.67 -0.61
N GLU A 113 -7.57 -1.72 -1.41
CA GLU A 113 -6.47 -2.65 -1.14
C GLU A 113 -5.10 -1.98 -1.15
N VAL A 114 -4.88 -1.04 -2.07
CA VAL A 114 -3.61 -0.31 -2.12
C VAL A 114 -3.49 0.70 -1.00
N VAL A 115 -4.55 1.46 -0.71
CA VAL A 115 -4.55 2.38 0.43
C VAL A 115 -4.28 1.60 1.72
N ARG A 116 -4.87 0.40 1.87
CA ARG A 116 -4.60 -0.48 3.00
C ARG A 116 -3.17 -0.95 3.05
N PHE A 117 -2.62 -1.42 1.94
CA PHE A 117 -1.22 -1.84 1.86
C PHE A 117 -0.27 -0.69 2.20
N LEU A 118 -0.50 0.48 1.61
CA LEU A 118 0.30 1.69 1.83
C LEU A 118 0.25 2.13 3.30
N THR A 119 -0.94 2.12 3.90
CA THR A 119 -1.14 2.46 5.32
C THR A 119 -0.50 1.43 6.23
N PHE A 120 -0.60 0.15 5.91
CA PHE A 120 0.08 -0.93 6.63
C PHE A 120 1.61 -0.73 6.64
N GLU A 121 2.20 -0.41 5.48
CA GLU A 121 3.64 -0.09 5.38
C GLU A 121 3.99 1.18 6.17
N ALA A 122 3.11 2.19 6.14
CA ALA A 122 3.28 3.43 6.90
C ALA A 122 3.15 3.24 8.41
N LEU A 123 2.47 2.20 8.89
CA LEU A 123 2.43 1.84 10.31
C LEU A 123 3.59 0.91 10.72
N GLU A 124 4.52 0.62 9.80
CA GLU A 124 5.65 -0.29 10.00
C GLU A 124 5.24 -1.67 10.55
N MET A 125 4.07 -2.16 10.13
CA MET A 125 3.55 -3.44 10.58
C MET A 125 4.32 -4.61 9.94
N ALA A 126 4.53 -5.68 10.69
CA ALA A 126 5.24 -6.85 10.16
C ALA A 126 4.34 -7.70 9.27
N HIS A 127 4.81 -7.97 8.05
CA HIS A 127 4.10 -8.87 7.13
C HIS A 127 4.02 -10.29 7.68
N THR A 128 2.82 -10.86 7.66
CA THR A 128 2.56 -12.30 7.82
C THR A 128 1.99 -12.92 6.54
N CYS A 129 2.27 -12.30 5.40
CA CYS A 129 1.94 -12.78 4.06
C CYS A 129 2.80 -14.00 3.68
N CYS A 130 2.39 -14.66 2.62
CA CYS A 130 3.24 -15.61 1.91
C CYS A 130 4.55 -14.96 1.45
N GLU A 131 5.61 -15.75 1.39
CA GLU A 131 6.96 -15.32 1.02
C GLU A 131 7.51 -16.26 -0.04
N PHE A 132 8.16 -15.69 -1.05
CA PHE A 132 8.81 -16.48 -2.08
C PHE A 132 10.15 -16.97 -1.58
N THR A 133 10.33 -18.28 -1.61
CA THR A 133 11.54 -18.95 -1.15
C THR A 133 12.15 -19.74 -2.29
N VAL A 134 13.47 -19.61 -2.45
CA VAL A 134 14.24 -20.47 -3.34
C VAL A 134 14.34 -21.85 -2.70
N VAL A 135 13.75 -22.86 -3.33
CA VAL A 135 13.89 -24.25 -2.89
C VAL A 135 15.05 -24.89 -3.66
N ASP A 136 16.14 -25.16 -2.93
CA ASP A 136 17.28 -25.94 -3.39
C ASP A 136 17.08 -27.41 -2.99
N ARG A 137 16.35 -28.14 -3.85
CA ARG A 137 16.04 -29.56 -3.67
C ARG A 137 16.43 -30.32 -4.94
N PRO A 138 17.71 -30.74 -5.06
CA PRO A 138 18.19 -31.46 -6.24
C PRO A 138 17.50 -32.82 -6.44
N ASP A 139 16.83 -33.34 -5.41
CA ASP A 139 15.97 -34.52 -5.46
C ASP A 139 14.59 -34.25 -6.10
N ILE A 140 14.18 -32.98 -6.22
CA ILE A 140 12.90 -32.54 -6.80
C ILE A 140 13.11 -31.90 -8.19
N SER A 141 14.13 -31.05 -8.35
CA SER A 141 14.41 -30.30 -9.56
C SER A 141 15.92 -30.12 -9.74
N SER A 142 16.41 -30.19 -10.98
CA SER A 142 17.81 -29.86 -11.30
C SER A 142 18.11 -28.37 -11.25
N GLU A 143 17.07 -27.53 -11.17
CA GLU A 143 17.16 -26.07 -11.10
C GLU A 143 16.53 -25.56 -9.80
N ASN A 144 17.09 -24.46 -9.27
CA ASN A 144 16.49 -23.71 -8.17
C ASN A 144 15.14 -23.14 -8.59
N VAL A 145 14.08 -23.44 -7.83
CA VAL A 145 12.73 -22.95 -8.12
C VAL A 145 12.28 -22.00 -7.02
N ASP A 146 11.84 -20.81 -7.42
CA ASP A 146 11.15 -19.87 -6.54
C ASP A 146 9.71 -20.35 -6.33
N VAL A 147 9.36 -20.69 -5.10
CA VAL A 147 8.01 -21.13 -4.72
C VAL A 147 7.40 -20.19 -3.69
N LEU A 148 6.08 -20.01 -3.77
CA LEU A 148 5.35 -19.22 -2.79
C LEU A 148 5.00 -20.08 -1.57
N MET A 149 5.60 -19.73 -0.44
CA MET A 149 5.44 -20.43 0.83
C MET A 149 4.46 -19.69 1.72
N ASN A 150 3.67 -20.42 2.50
CA ASN A 150 2.87 -19.81 3.57
C ASN A 150 3.79 -19.20 4.62
N CYS A 151 3.32 -18.15 5.30
CA CYS A 151 4.00 -17.67 6.49
C CYS A 151 3.99 -18.77 7.56
N ASP A 152 5.15 -19.03 8.15
CA ASP A 152 5.29 -20.00 9.23
C ASP A 152 4.26 -19.75 10.35
N PRO A 153 3.46 -20.77 10.74
CA PRO A 153 2.49 -20.68 11.82
C PRO A 153 2.99 -20.05 13.11
N GLU A 154 4.19 -20.43 13.54
CA GLU A 154 4.76 -19.94 14.80
C GLU A 154 5.18 -18.46 14.66
N ARG A 155 5.83 -18.12 13.54
CA ARG A 155 6.21 -16.73 13.21
C ARG A 155 5.00 -15.80 13.19
N TRP A 156 3.93 -16.14 12.47
CA TRP A 156 2.78 -15.23 12.38
C TRP A 156 2.04 -15.10 13.71
N GLN A 157 1.90 -16.18 14.48
CA GLN A 157 1.28 -16.13 15.81
C GLN A 157 2.07 -15.22 16.74
N LYS A 158 3.41 -15.35 16.73
CA LYS A 158 4.29 -14.50 17.52
C LYS A 158 4.13 -13.02 17.14
N ILE A 159 4.17 -12.68 15.85
CA ILE A 159 3.97 -11.31 15.36
C ILE A 159 2.61 -10.78 15.83
N ARG A 160 1.53 -11.51 15.55
CA ARG A 160 0.17 -11.05 15.89
C ARG A 160 -0.09 -10.99 17.38
N SER A 161 0.63 -11.74 18.22
CA SER A 161 0.51 -11.63 19.68
C SER A 161 1.20 -10.39 20.26
N GLY A 162 2.01 -9.68 19.47
CA GLY A 162 2.72 -8.49 19.89
C GLY A 162 1.77 -7.33 20.21
N LYS A 163 2.01 -6.67 21.35
CA LYS A 163 1.19 -5.52 21.78
C LYS A 163 1.18 -4.38 20.74
N ARG A 164 2.36 -3.97 20.26
CA ARG A 164 2.50 -2.93 19.22
C ARG A 164 1.77 -3.31 17.93
N GLU A 165 1.89 -4.57 17.53
CA GLU A 165 1.23 -5.10 16.32
C GLU A 165 -0.30 -5.08 16.45
N GLN A 166 -0.84 -5.41 17.62
CA GLN A 166 -2.28 -5.31 17.90
C GLN A 166 -2.78 -3.86 17.94
N GLU A 167 -2.02 -2.95 18.55
CA GLU A 167 -2.34 -1.52 18.58
C GLU A 167 -2.32 -0.93 17.16
N ASN A 168 -1.31 -1.25 16.36
CA ASN A 168 -1.21 -0.84 14.97
C ASN A 168 -2.32 -1.46 14.11
N ALA A 169 -2.73 -2.71 14.37
CA ALA A 169 -3.83 -3.34 13.65
C ALA A 169 -5.16 -2.63 13.93
N ALA A 170 -5.44 -2.27 15.19
CA ALA A 170 -6.63 -1.50 15.54
C ALA A 170 -6.61 -0.10 14.88
N LEU A 171 -5.44 0.55 14.87
CA LEU A 171 -5.27 1.84 14.18
C LEU A 171 -5.48 1.71 12.67
N LEU A 172 -4.96 0.65 12.04
CA LEU A 172 -5.16 0.37 10.62
C LEU A 172 -6.64 0.23 10.27
N GLU A 173 -7.42 -0.54 11.05
CA GLU A 173 -8.86 -0.69 10.77
C GLU A 173 -9.59 0.65 10.88
N ASN A 174 -9.33 1.42 11.94
CA ASN A 174 -9.95 2.74 12.11
C ASN A 174 -9.61 3.69 10.95
N LEU A 175 -8.34 3.71 10.51
CA LEU A 175 -7.91 4.52 9.37
C LEU A 175 -8.58 4.04 8.08
N MET A 176 -8.69 2.73 7.86
CA MET A 176 -9.34 2.19 6.67
C MET A 176 -10.83 2.51 6.63
N GLU A 177 -11.54 2.46 7.76
CA GLU A 177 -12.93 2.91 7.85
C GLU A 177 -13.06 4.39 7.47
N GLU A 178 -12.20 5.24 8.02
CA GLU A 178 -12.14 6.67 7.72
C GLU A 178 -11.84 6.95 6.24
N PHE A 179 -10.84 6.27 5.69
CA PHE A 179 -10.39 6.41 4.30
C PHE A 179 -11.43 5.93 3.29
N ILE A 180 -12.08 4.80 3.56
CA ILE A 180 -13.14 4.28 2.69
C ILE A 180 -14.31 5.26 2.66
N ALA A 181 -14.75 5.76 3.82
CA ALA A 181 -15.83 6.75 3.88
C ALA A 181 -15.50 8.01 3.07
N TYR A 182 -14.30 8.56 3.25
CA TYR A 182 -13.86 9.74 2.49
C TYR A 182 -13.80 9.48 0.98
N MET A 183 -13.27 8.32 0.57
CA MET A 183 -13.19 7.95 -0.84
C MET A 183 -14.56 7.66 -1.48
N MET A 184 -15.56 7.24 -0.70
CA MET A 184 -16.93 7.04 -1.18
C MET A 184 -17.64 8.37 -1.51
N ASP A 185 -17.31 9.43 -0.78
CA ASP A 185 -17.88 10.77 -0.99
C ASP A 185 -17.12 11.58 -2.05
N MET A 186 -15.93 11.13 -2.45
CA MET A 186 -15.11 11.78 -3.48
C MET A 186 -15.66 11.52 -4.89
N GLU A 187 -15.58 12.54 -5.75
CA GLU A 187 -15.88 12.36 -7.17
C GLU A 187 -14.87 11.38 -7.82
N SER A 188 -15.39 10.36 -8.50
CA SER A 188 -14.57 9.37 -9.19
C SER A 188 -13.93 9.95 -10.45
N SER A 189 -12.60 9.96 -10.48
CA SER A 189 -11.78 10.41 -11.59
C SER A 189 -10.50 9.56 -11.72
N PRO A 190 -9.81 9.59 -12.88
CA PRO A 190 -8.50 8.95 -13.03
C PRO A 190 -7.44 9.38 -12.03
N ARG A 191 -7.62 10.54 -11.37
CA ARG A 191 -6.69 11.10 -10.39
C ARG A 191 -7.20 10.97 -8.96
N SER A 192 -8.34 10.35 -8.69
CA SER A 192 -8.93 10.36 -7.34
C SER A 192 -8.01 9.71 -6.30
N LEU A 193 -7.30 8.63 -6.64
CA LEU A 193 -6.32 8.06 -5.72
C LEU A 193 -5.10 8.98 -5.51
N ASP A 194 -4.59 9.63 -6.56
CA ASP A 194 -3.49 10.59 -6.47
C ASP A 194 -3.87 11.77 -5.56
N ILE A 195 -5.06 12.33 -5.77
CA ILE A 195 -5.65 13.40 -4.95
C ILE A 195 -5.80 12.93 -3.50
N PHE A 196 -6.36 11.74 -3.29
CA PHE A 196 -6.54 11.17 -1.97
C PHE A 196 -5.21 10.96 -1.23
N VAL A 197 -4.23 10.34 -1.89
CA VAL A 197 -2.93 10.02 -1.30
C VAL A 197 -2.14 11.28 -0.98
N ASN A 198 -2.13 12.27 -1.88
CA ASN A 198 -1.42 13.52 -1.66
C ASN A 198 -2.13 14.50 -0.72
N GLY A 199 -3.44 14.35 -0.54
CA GLY A 199 -4.27 15.15 0.36
C GLY A 199 -4.57 14.42 1.66
N PHE A 200 -5.78 13.86 1.76
CA PHE A 200 -6.34 13.35 3.01
C PHE A 200 -5.48 12.26 3.67
N TRP A 201 -5.02 11.27 2.91
CA TRP A 201 -4.15 10.22 3.46
C TRP A 201 -2.85 10.81 4.04
N ARG A 202 -2.18 11.68 3.27
CA ARG A 202 -0.93 12.34 3.68
C ARG A 202 -1.13 13.12 4.97
N GLN A 203 -2.22 13.87 5.08
CA GLN A 203 -2.57 14.61 6.29
C GLN A 203 -2.69 13.67 7.50
N ARG A 204 -3.51 12.64 7.39
CA ARG A 204 -3.77 11.69 8.49
C ARG A 204 -2.52 10.94 8.92
N ILE A 205 -1.69 10.49 7.97
CA ILE A 205 -0.40 9.87 8.31
C ILE A 205 0.57 10.88 8.94
N SER A 206 0.57 12.13 8.50
CA SER A 206 1.42 13.17 9.10
C SER A 206 1.08 13.41 10.58
N GLU A 207 -0.20 13.31 10.95
CA GLU A 207 -0.63 13.39 12.36
C GLU A 207 -0.12 12.22 13.21
N ILE A 208 -0.11 11.00 12.66
CA ILE A 208 0.41 9.81 13.37
C ILE A 208 1.91 9.96 13.65
N TYR A 209 2.64 10.56 12.72
CA TYR A 209 4.08 10.82 12.83
C TYR A 209 4.39 12.15 13.52
N ALA A 210 3.38 12.89 13.97
CA ALA A 210 3.58 14.14 14.67
C ALA A 210 4.22 13.89 16.04
N VAL A 211 5.44 14.39 16.21
CA VAL A 211 6.13 14.43 17.49
C VAL A 211 5.93 15.81 18.11
N ASP A 212 5.84 15.88 19.44
CA ASP A 212 5.73 17.16 20.14
C ASP A 212 6.93 18.06 19.81
N ALA A 213 6.67 19.34 19.54
CA ALA A 213 7.69 20.28 19.13
C ALA A 213 8.79 20.48 20.18
N ASP A 214 8.44 20.35 21.47
CA ASP A 214 9.40 20.45 22.58
C ASP A 214 10.28 19.19 22.65
N GLU A 215 9.74 18.01 22.41
CA GLU A 215 10.51 16.76 22.31
C GLU A 215 11.51 16.79 21.13
N ILE A 216 11.07 17.29 19.98
CA ILE A 216 11.96 17.47 18.81
C ILE A 216 13.09 18.46 19.12
N LYS A 217 12.79 19.54 19.83
CA LYS A 217 13.77 20.55 20.20
C LYS A 217 14.83 19.96 21.13
N ASP A 218 14.41 19.19 22.13
CA ASP A 218 15.31 18.50 23.05
C ASP A 218 16.17 17.45 22.34
N MET A 219 15.60 16.71 21.38
CA MET A 219 16.33 15.77 20.53
C MET A 219 17.37 16.47 19.63
N LYS A 220 17.01 17.59 18.98
CA LYS A 220 17.93 18.35 18.13
C LYS A 220 19.06 18.99 18.91
N ASN A 221 18.83 19.33 20.19
CA ASN A 221 19.88 19.83 21.08
C ASN A 221 20.91 18.74 21.45
N CYS A 222 20.50 17.47 21.44
CA CYS A 222 21.36 16.34 21.81
C CYS A 222 21.96 15.60 20.59
N LEU A 223 21.31 15.65 19.43
CA LEU A 223 21.66 14.87 18.24
C LEU A 223 21.73 15.76 17.00
N VAL A 224 22.90 15.81 16.37
CA VAL A 224 23.10 16.55 15.12
C VAL A 224 22.55 15.73 13.95
N GLY A 225 21.67 16.33 13.15
CA GLY A 225 21.16 15.73 11.91
C GLY A 225 19.92 14.84 12.07
N THR A 226 19.25 14.86 13.22
CA THR A 226 18.00 14.10 13.44
C THR A 226 16.91 14.56 12.49
N LYS A 227 16.45 13.63 11.65
CA LYS A 227 15.28 13.84 10.78
C LYS A 227 14.05 13.36 11.54
N THR A 228 13.07 14.25 11.70
CA THR A 228 11.73 13.95 12.19
C THR A 228 10.77 13.87 10.99
N TYR A 229 9.59 13.27 11.15
CA TYR A 229 8.60 13.14 10.05
C TYR A 229 9.14 12.37 8.83
N VAL A 230 9.89 11.30 9.06
CA VAL A 230 10.42 10.46 7.98
C VAL A 230 9.54 9.24 7.81
N LEU A 231 8.95 9.11 6.63
CA LEU A 231 8.25 7.90 6.23
C LEU A 231 9.21 6.71 6.16
N PRO A 232 8.73 5.48 6.47
CA PRO A 232 9.50 4.26 6.27
C PRO A 232 9.99 4.14 4.82
N ASP A 233 11.18 3.57 4.63
CA ASP A 233 11.80 3.45 3.31
C ASP A 233 10.87 2.75 2.31
N ARG A 234 10.13 1.73 2.75
CA ARG A 234 9.14 1.01 1.92
C ARG A 234 8.02 1.90 1.40
N VAL A 235 7.52 2.83 2.22
CA VAL A 235 6.51 3.80 1.77
C VAL A 235 7.12 4.80 0.78
N ARG A 236 8.37 5.23 1.03
CA ARG A 236 9.09 6.10 0.10
C ARG A 236 9.35 5.43 -1.25
N LEU A 237 9.58 4.11 -1.27
CA LEU A 237 9.70 3.33 -2.52
C LEU A 237 8.44 3.41 -3.38
N LEU A 238 7.27 3.46 -2.74
CA LEU A 238 5.96 3.50 -3.40
C LEU A 238 5.55 4.91 -3.83
N LEU A 239 5.82 5.93 -3.01
CA LEU A 239 5.38 7.31 -3.23
C LEU A 239 6.42 8.21 -3.90
N GLY A 240 7.68 7.77 -3.96
CA GLY A 240 8.80 8.55 -4.49
C GLY A 240 9.60 9.29 -3.42
N LYS A 241 10.85 9.66 -3.74
CA LYS A 241 11.78 10.33 -2.79
C LYS A 241 11.30 11.71 -2.34
N ASP A 242 10.53 12.36 -3.19
CA ASP A 242 10.10 13.75 -3.00
C ASP A 242 8.79 13.86 -2.23
N PHE A 243 8.11 12.74 -1.98
CA PHE A 243 6.95 12.70 -1.11
C PHE A 243 7.38 12.95 0.34
N LYS A 244 6.79 13.95 0.98
CA LYS A 244 7.11 14.37 2.35
C LYS A 244 5.86 14.37 3.20
N LEU A 245 5.95 14.13 4.50
CA LEU A 245 4.83 14.42 5.39
C LEU A 245 4.64 15.92 5.55
N ILE A 246 3.45 16.34 6.00
CA ILE A 246 3.12 17.72 6.34
C ILE A 246 3.73 18.00 7.71
N GLU A 247 4.43 19.12 7.87
CA GLU A 247 5.00 19.47 9.17
C GLU A 247 3.91 19.93 10.14
N LEU A 248 4.08 19.65 11.44
CA LEU A 248 3.07 19.95 12.46
C LEU A 248 2.69 21.44 12.53
N GLN A 249 3.62 22.35 12.19
CA GLN A 249 3.36 23.79 12.15
C GLN A 249 2.38 24.16 11.04
N ASP A 250 2.50 23.50 9.89
CA ASP A 250 1.62 23.70 8.75
C ASP A 250 0.25 23.08 9.02
N LEU A 251 0.20 21.86 9.60
CA LEU A 251 -1.03 21.19 10.04
C LEU A 251 -1.86 22.04 11.02
N LYS A 252 -1.21 22.66 12.02
CA LYS A 252 -1.89 23.54 12.98
C LYS A 252 -2.43 24.81 12.33
N SER A 253 -1.72 25.34 11.34
CA SER A 253 -2.15 26.53 10.60
C SER A 253 -3.36 26.22 9.72
N GLU A 254 -3.39 25.05 9.07
CA GLU A 254 -4.52 24.58 8.28
C GLU A 254 -5.76 24.29 9.14
N LEU A 255 -5.60 23.65 10.30
CA LEU A 255 -6.69 23.41 11.25
C LEU A 255 -7.24 24.71 11.85
N ALA A 256 -6.40 25.72 12.09
CA ALA A 256 -6.83 27.03 12.57
C ALA A 256 -7.68 27.78 11.53
N LEU A 257 -7.29 27.72 10.24
CA LEU A 257 -8.05 28.31 9.14
C LEU A 257 -9.41 27.61 8.90
N ALA A 258 -9.47 26.28 9.05
CA ALA A 258 -10.71 25.52 9.00
C ALA A 258 -11.64 25.78 10.21
N GLY A 259 -11.08 26.13 11.37
CA GLY A 259 -11.83 26.49 12.58
C GLY A 259 -12.40 27.90 12.58
N GLU A 260 -11.79 28.84 11.84
CA GLU A 260 -12.28 30.23 11.71
C GLU A 260 -13.40 30.38 10.65
N THR A 261 -13.59 29.37 9.79
CA THR A 261 -14.61 29.35 8.73
C THR A 261 -15.92 28.66 9.16
N SER A 262 -16.05 28.23 10.43
CA SER A 262 -17.27 27.55 10.92
C SER A 262 -18.41 28.49 11.36
N HIS A 263 -18.37 29.76 10.97
CA HIS A 263 -19.53 30.65 11.06
C HIS A 263 -19.81 31.28 9.69
N GLU A 264 -20.85 30.75 9.04
CA GLU A 264 -21.50 31.27 7.84
C GLU A 264 -20.70 31.15 6.53
N GLU A 265 -20.84 30.03 5.81
CA GLU A 265 -21.63 29.97 4.55
C GLU A 265 -21.64 28.55 3.97
N LYS A 266 -22.81 28.14 3.50
CA LYS A 266 -22.99 26.96 2.64
C LYS A 266 -22.70 27.39 1.21
N GLY A 267 -21.66 26.84 0.57
CA GLY A 267 -21.48 26.97 -0.87
C GLY A 267 -20.06 26.65 -1.33
N GLU A 268 -19.94 25.66 -2.22
CA GLU A 268 -18.83 25.48 -3.17
C GLU A 268 -17.40 25.39 -2.59
N PHE A 269 -17.05 24.19 -2.10
CA PHE A 269 -15.64 23.76 -2.09
C PHE A 269 -15.27 23.29 -3.50
N GLY A 270 -14.94 24.24 -4.38
CA GLY A 270 -14.48 23.98 -5.74
C GLY A 270 -13.29 24.87 -6.07
N ASP A 271 -12.24 24.25 -6.60
CA ASP A 271 -11.11 24.84 -7.33
C ASP A 271 -9.99 25.62 -6.61
N GLU A 272 -10.13 26.18 -5.40
CA GLU A 272 -9.02 26.97 -4.80
C GLU A 272 -7.91 26.12 -4.13
N PHE A 273 -8.16 24.83 -3.83
CA PHE A 273 -7.18 23.97 -3.14
C PHE A 273 -6.10 23.37 -4.06
N LEU A 274 -6.25 23.55 -5.38
CA LEU A 274 -5.34 22.96 -6.39
C LEU A 274 -4.16 23.86 -6.77
N GLU A 275 -4.10 25.13 -6.34
CA GLU A 275 -3.09 26.08 -6.81
C GLU A 275 -1.81 26.18 -5.93
N LEU A 276 -1.76 25.57 -4.75
CA LEU A 276 -0.63 25.72 -3.81
C LEU A 276 0.41 24.59 -3.83
N LEU A 277 0.24 23.57 -4.67
CA LEU A 277 1.29 22.56 -4.87
C LEU A 277 2.23 23.00 -5.99
N PRO A 278 3.56 23.00 -5.79
CA PRO A 278 4.51 23.26 -6.87
C PRO A 278 4.48 22.08 -7.84
N TYR A 279 3.55 22.12 -8.78
CA TYR A 279 3.47 21.19 -9.89
C TYR A 279 4.69 21.37 -10.80
N LYS A 280 5.71 20.55 -10.58
CA LYS A 280 6.64 20.17 -11.65
C LYS A 280 6.27 18.78 -12.13
N TRP A 281 5.39 18.78 -13.13
CA TRP A 281 5.19 17.82 -14.22
C TRP A 281 5.81 16.43 -14.03
N CYS A 282 4.92 15.44 -13.85
CA CYS A 282 5.13 14.07 -14.30
C CYS A 282 5.32 14.02 -15.82
#